data_AF-A0A496ND25-F1
#
_entry.id   AF-A0A496ND25-F1
#
_cell.length_a   1.000
_cell.length_b   1.000
_cell.length_c   1.000
_cell.angle_alpha   90.00
_cell.angle_beta   90.00
_cell.angle_gamma   90.00
#
_symmetry.space_group_name_H-M   'P 1'
#
loop_
_entity.id
_entity.type
_entity.pdbx_description
1 polymer ?
#
loop_
_entity_poly.entity_id
_entity_poly.type
_entity_poly.pdbx_seq_one_letter_code
_entity_poly.pdbx_strand_id
1 'polypeptide(L)'
;MAISHRIKSDQNQVSGRKIIWLAMVAVLLFLAYVLFQKYHIDQQNFDTVTVYTPKTVVKKNRYFAAKEMLGERAYILRGNQDSQKVEELLDEDAEFAQNHALMIYDFSSQKSSDHEKILAWVSRGGHLITASQVTLYDDLDSYQERQNPLLLTLGITYKFLDNNYSATQLDKNTSISKQITPLRLADGQTLLVEADWGMFDTSELLQKYPDVKLYNYAWFYQNANDMTLNYISPIDTGMSESESQKIWTVANKGHNFSPDRALVDMSFGQGRITVLANQNMFVNPNFYQNTNQDDQLESPETSNTSKVMPSRTWQILTETTDSKMHDYQGGIVNADHAYFLKILTGMRDVYFLPDIQSVSLLTLLWENMRLTMVGLILTIILALLALPKRFGRLKTYQTDISQNIFGFFGHVGQYLWVSDGAHGILQTNRESFIRTVIAKEQLVDGTPAKIIEILNVKTALSTHLIQNALYDSWQNDEEFLYISRNFARLAQFYN
;
A
#
# COMPACT_ATOMS: atom_id res chain seq x y z
N MET A 1 -3.36 35.69 -85.70
CA MET A 1 -2.92 36.18 -84.38
C MET A 1 -3.31 35.13 -83.34
N ALA A 2 -2.50 34.07 -83.23
CA ALA A 2 -2.70 32.96 -82.31
C ALA A 2 -1.33 32.32 -82.11
N ILE A 3 -0.74 32.47 -80.92
CA ILE A 3 0.33 31.67 -80.30
C ILE A 3 0.56 32.34 -78.94
N SER A 4 0.09 31.73 -77.85
CA SER A 4 0.65 31.87 -76.49
C SER A 4 -0.24 31.10 -75.50
N HIS A 5 -0.10 29.77 -75.46
CA HIS A 5 -0.62 28.97 -74.35
C HIS A 5 0.02 27.57 -74.33
N ARG A 6 1.33 27.48 -74.04
CA ARG A 6 1.94 26.16 -73.81
C ARG A 6 3.26 26.13 -73.04
N ILE A 7 3.39 26.80 -71.90
CA ILE A 7 4.52 26.53 -70.98
C ILE A 7 4.05 26.79 -69.53
N LYS A 8 3.50 25.78 -68.84
CA LYS A 8 3.32 25.80 -67.36
C LYS A 8 2.89 24.47 -66.72
N SER A 9 3.35 23.30 -67.19
CA SER A 9 3.00 22.01 -66.56
C SER A 9 4.16 21.17 -65.98
N ASP A 10 5.42 21.61 -66.05
CA ASP A 10 6.56 20.76 -65.64
C ASP A 10 7.13 21.03 -64.24
N GLN A 11 6.66 22.03 -63.49
CA GLN A 11 7.24 22.33 -62.17
C GLN A 11 6.67 21.52 -60.99
N ASN A 12 5.57 20.78 -61.15
CA ASN A 12 4.96 20.02 -60.04
C ASN A 12 5.45 18.57 -59.90
N GLN A 13 6.22 18.04 -60.86
CA GLN A 13 6.65 16.62 -60.83
C GLN A 13 7.95 16.39 -60.03
N VAL A 14 8.71 17.45 -59.73
CA VAL A 14 10.00 17.36 -59.03
C VAL A 14 9.85 17.36 -57.48
N SER A 15 8.66 17.71 -56.96
CA SER A 15 8.39 17.80 -55.51
C SER A 15 8.23 16.42 -54.84
N GLY A 16 7.51 15.48 -55.46
CA GLY A 16 7.19 14.19 -54.84
C GLY A 16 8.40 13.30 -54.54
N ARG A 17 9.42 13.30 -55.41
CA ARG A 17 10.65 12.51 -55.19
C ARG A 17 11.45 13.01 -54.00
N LYS A 18 11.47 14.32 -53.73
CA LYS A 18 12.18 14.89 -52.58
C LYS A 18 11.51 14.52 -51.26
N ILE A 19 10.18 14.47 -51.24
CA ILE A 19 9.41 14.06 -50.05
C ILE A 19 9.67 12.58 -49.73
N ILE A 20 9.70 11.71 -50.75
CA ILE A 20 9.98 10.27 -50.56
C ILE A 20 11.40 10.05 -50.02
N TRP A 21 12.40 10.77 -50.52
CA TRP A 21 13.77 10.68 -50.02
C TRP A 21 13.90 11.18 -48.57
N LEU A 22 13.26 12.30 -48.22
CA LEU A 22 13.22 12.79 -46.85
C LEU A 22 12.57 11.79 -45.89
N ALA A 23 11.48 11.14 -46.31
CA ALA A 23 10.82 10.10 -45.52
C ALA A 23 11.72 8.88 -45.29
N MET A 24 12.45 8.41 -46.31
CA MET A 24 13.40 7.30 -46.13
C MET A 24 14.55 7.65 -45.18
N VAL A 25 15.10 8.85 -45.30
CA VAL A 25 16.19 9.31 -44.41
C VAL A 25 15.69 9.41 -42.96
N ALA A 26 14.48 9.92 -42.73
CA ALA A 26 13.89 9.99 -41.41
C ALA A 26 13.69 8.60 -40.79
N VAL A 27 13.21 7.62 -41.58
CA VAL A 27 13.04 6.23 -41.12
C VAL A 27 14.39 5.59 -40.78
N LEU A 28 15.43 5.82 -41.59
CA LEU A 28 16.76 5.30 -41.33
C LEU A 28 17.40 5.91 -40.07
N LEU A 29 17.25 7.22 -39.86
CA LEU A 29 17.73 7.88 -38.64
C LEU A 29 17.00 7.39 -37.40
N PHE A 30 15.69 7.16 -37.49
CA PHE A 30 14.91 6.57 -36.40
C PHE A 30 15.39 5.14 -36.08
N LEU A 31 15.62 4.32 -37.11
CA LEU A 31 16.14 2.96 -36.93
C LEU A 31 17.53 2.97 -36.28
N ALA A 32 18.42 3.85 -36.74
CA ALA A 32 19.75 4.02 -36.16
C ALA A 32 19.70 4.47 -34.69
N TYR A 33 18.78 5.38 -34.35
CA TYR A 33 18.57 5.81 -32.96
C TYR A 33 18.08 4.65 -32.07
N VAL A 34 17.13 3.84 -32.54
CA VAL A 34 16.64 2.66 -31.80
C VAL A 34 17.76 1.64 -31.59
N LEU A 35 18.60 1.39 -32.61
CA LEU A 35 19.75 0.49 -32.49
C LEU A 35 20.82 1.05 -31.54
N PHE A 36 21.07 2.36 -31.58
CA PHE A 36 22.00 3.02 -30.66
C PHE A 36 21.51 2.93 -29.21
N GLN A 37 20.23 3.19 -28.95
CA GLN A 37 19.64 3.02 -27.63
C GLN A 37 19.74 1.58 -27.14
N LYS A 38 19.41 0.60 -27.99
CA LYS A 38 19.56 -0.82 -27.65
C LYS A 38 21.00 -1.17 -27.30
N TYR A 39 21.97 -0.75 -28.12
CA TYR A 39 23.39 -0.99 -27.87
C TYR A 39 23.86 -0.33 -26.57
N HIS A 40 23.40 0.89 -26.27
CA HIS A 40 23.78 1.60 -25.05
C HIS A 40 23.16 0.96 -23.80
N ILE A 41 21.92 0.46 -23.90
CA ILE A 41 21.26 -0.32 -22.84
C ILE A 41 21.99 -1.66 -22.63
N ASP A 42 22.39 -2.34 -23.71
CA ASP A 42 23.10 -3.62 -23.63
C ASP A 42 24.56 -3.47 -23.12
N GLN A 43 25.21 -2.32 -23.37
CA GLN A 43 26.59 -2.00 -22.90
C GLN A 43 26.65 -1.44 -21.48
N GLN A 44 25.56 -0.86 -20.98
CA GLN A 44 25.38 -0.66 -19.55
C GLN A 44 25.13 -2.02 -18.92
N ASN A 45 26.19 -2.83 -18.83
CA ASN A 45 26.29 -3.96 -17.92
C ASN A 45 26.18 -3.37 -16.51
N PHE A 46 24.95 -3.11 -16.09
CA PHE A 46 24.59 -3.19 -14.69
C PHE A 46 25.14 -4.53 -14.22
N ASP A 47 25.88 -4.52 -13.11
CA ASP A 47 26.12 -5.73 -12.34
C ASP A 47 24.80 -6.47 -12.34
N THR A 48 24.76 -7.61 -13.06
CA THR A 48 23.49 -8.26 -13.34
C THR A 48 23.02 -8.81 -12.01
N VAL A 49 22.26 -8.01 -11.27
CA VAL A 49 21.42 -8.46 -10.18
C VAL A 49 20.68 -9.64 -10.79
N THR A 50 20.96 -10.83 -10.31
CA THR A 50 20.33 -12.04 -10.84
C THR A 50 18.84 -11.88 -10.60
N VAL A 51 18.09 -11.42 -11.61
CA VAL A 51 16.65 -11.22 -11.50
C VAL A 51 16.03 -12.61 -11.50
N TYR A 52 15.72 -13.08 -10.30
CA TYR A 52 15.03 -14.34 -10.10
C TYR A 52 13.62 -14.21 -10.68
N THR A 53 13.35 -14.96 -11.75
CA THR A 53 11.99 -15.03 -12.30
C THR A 53 11.27 -16.23 -11.67
N PRO A 54 10.23 -16.00 -10.84
CA PRO A 54 9.42 -17.09 -10.34
C PRO A 54 8.76 -17.85 -11.48
N LYS A 55 8.66 -19.18 -11.34
CA LYS A 55 7.90 -20.01 -12.26
C LYS A 55 6.47 -19.51 -12.39
N THR A 56 5.88 -19.71 -13.56
CA THR A 56 4.46 -19.34 -13.81
C THR A 56 3.49 -19.91 -12.76
N VAL A 57 3.73 -21.13 -12.25
CA VAL A 57 2.91 -21.75 -11.20
C VAL A 57 3.01 -21.06 -9.84
N VAL A 58 4.18 -20.51 -9.52
CA VAL A 58 4.46 -19.76 -8.28
C VAL A 58 3.79 -18.39 -8.35
N LYS A 59 3.89 -17.71 -9.50
CA LYS A 59 3.19 -16.43 -9.75
C LYS A 59 1.67 -16.56 -9.60
N LYS A 60 1.11 -17.71 -9.98
CA LYS A 60 -0.33 -18.00 -9.88
C LYS A 60 -0.78 -18.50 -8.50
N ASN A 61 0.14 -18.74 -7.58
CA ASN A 61 -0.18 -19.26 -6.25
C ASN A 61 0.73 -18.63 -5.20
N ARG A 62 0.24 -17.61 -4.50
CA ARG A 62 1.00 -16.92 -3.44
C ARG A 62 1.44 -17.82 -2.28
N TYR A 63 0.84 -19.01 -2.12
CA TYR A 63 1.17 -20.00 -1.08
C TYR A 63 1.80 -21.26 -1.67
N PHE A 64 2.55 -21.14 -2.77
CA PHE A 64 3.12 -22.29 -3.47
C PHE A 64 4.10 -23.06 -2.59
N ALA A 65 5.03 -22.37 -1.92
CA ALA A 65 5.98 -23.00 -1.01
C ALA A 65 5.28 -23.73 0.16
N ALA A 66 4.31 -23.08 0.77
CA ALA A 66 3.46 -23.65 1.82
C ALA A 66 2.73 -24.90 1.33
N LYS A 67 2.12 -24.85 0.14
CA LYS A 67 1.45 -25.99 -0.47
C LYS A 67 2.41 -27.16 -0.71
N GLU A 68 3.58 -26.91 -1.30
CA GLU A 68 4.58 -27.95 -1.56
C GLU A 68 5.09 -28.60 -0.26
N MET A 69 5.21 -27.83 0.83
CA MET A 69 5.62 -28.35 2.14
C MET A 69 4.53 -29.21 2.82
N LEU A 70 3.27 -28.84 2.65
CA LEU A 70 2.13 -29.54 3.24
C LEU A 70 1.69 -30.77 2.43
N GLY A 71 1.94 -30.76 1.11
CA GLY A 71 1.61 -31.85 0.19
C GLY A 71 0.11 -31.97 -0.07
N GLU A 72 -0.42 -33.19 0.00
CA GLU A 72 -1.83 -33.50 -0.26
C GLU A 72 -2.80 -32.87 0.76
N ARG A 73 -2.28 -32.39 1.90
CA ARG A 73 -3.04 -31.77 2.98
C ARG A 73 -3.33 -30.29 2.77
N ALA A 74 -2.85 -29.70 1.67
CA ALA A 74 -3.04 -28.27 1.37
C ALA A 74 -4.09 -28.04 0.28
N TYR A 75 -5.20 -27.40 0.67
CA TYR A 75 -6.30 -27.06 -0.21
C TYR A 75 -6.38 -25.54 -0.40
N ILE A 76 -6.35 -25.08 -1.65
CA ILE A 76 -6.45 -23.65 -1.96
C ILE A 76 -7.83 -23.37 -2.54
N LEU A 77 -8.62 -22.59 -1.80
CA LEU A 77 -9.98 -22.21 -2.14
C LEU A 77 -9.96 -20.92 -2.97
N ARG A 78 -10.43 -20.95 -4.22
CA ARG A 78 -10.41 -19.84 -5.17
C ARG A 78 -11.82 -19.44 -5.62
N GLY A 79 -12.23 -18.22 -5.27
CA GLY A 79 -13.42 -17.58 -5.81
C GLY A 79 -14.75 -18.05 -5.21
N ASN A 80 -15.84 -17.70 -5.88
CA ASN A 80 -17.19 -17.83 -5.33
C ASN A 80 -17.66 -19.29 -5.17
N GLN A 81 -17.22 -20.20 -6.03
CA GLN A 81 -17.59 -21.63 -5.92
C GLN A 81 -17.00 -22.27 -4.65
N ASP A 82 -15.82 -21.84 -4.24
CA ASP A 82 -15.18 -22.36 -3.03
C ASP A 82 -15.68 -21.65 -1.75
N SER A 83 -16.50 -20.60 -1.87
CA SER A 83 -17.14 -19.94 -0.72
C SER A 83 -18.19 -20.84 -0.08
N GLN A 84 -18.97 -21.60 -0.88
CA GLN A 84 -19.90 -22.61 -0.36
C GLN A 84 -19.15 -23.71 0.39
N LYS A 85 -17.99 -24.13 -0.12
CA LYS A 85 -17.14 -25.11 0.56
C LYS A 85 -16.63 -24.61 1.91
N VAL A 86 -16.37 -23.30 2.06
CA VAL A 86 -16.05 -22.73 3.38
C VAL A 86 -17.25 -22.79 4.31
N GLU A 87 -18.45 -22.47 3.83
CA GLU A 87 -19.67 -22.57 4.65
C GLU A 87 -19.91 -24.02 5.11
N GLU A 88 -19.80 -24.98 4.19
CA GLU A 88 -19.87 -26.41 4.51
C GLU A 88 -18.84 -26.79 5.58
N LEU A 89 -17.57 -26.41 5.39
CA LEU A 89 -16.48 -26.66 6.36
C LEU A 89 -16.77 -26.10 7.75
N LEU A 90 -17.42 -24.93 7.83
CA LEU A 90 -17.74 -24.26 9.10
C LEU A 90 -18.97 -24.87 9.79
N ASP A 91 -19.83 -25.56 9.05
CA ASP A 91 -21.03 -26.24 9.57
C ASP A 91 -20.75 -27.70 9.98
N GLU A 92 -19.59 -28.26 9.63
CA GLU A 92 -19.16 -29.61 10.03
C GLU A 92 -18.99 -29.78 11.55
N ASP A 93 -18.95 -31.06 11.97
CA ASP A 93 -18.89 -31.47 13.37
C ASP A 93 -17.50 -31.27 14.04
N ALA A 94 -17.40 -31.67 15.31
CA ALA A 94 -16.17 -31.52 16.08
C ALA A 94 -15.04 -32.46 15.63
N GLU A 95 -15.35 -33.69 15.21
CA GLU A 95 -14.35 -34.64 14.72
C GLU A 95 -13.70 -34.10 13.43
N PHE A 96 -14.52 -33.53 12.56
CA PHE A 96 -14.05 -32.83 11.39
C PHE A 96 -13.19 -31.62 11.79
N ALA A 97 -13.71 -30.70 12.61
CA ALA A 97 -13.01 -29.47 12.97
C ALA A 97 -11.61 -29.73 13.58
N GLN A 98 -11.46 -30.74 14.43
CA GLN A 98 -10.18 -31.08 15.07
C GLN A 98 -9.06 -31.47 14.11
N ASN A 99 -9.41 -31.96 12.92
CA ASN A 99 -8.43 -32.40 11.92
C ASN A 99 -8.12 -31.32 10.87
N HIS A 100 -8.68 -30.12 11.01
CA HIS A 100 -8.56 -29.09 9.99
C HIS A 100 -8.04 -27.77 10.54
N ALA A 101 -7.33 -27.05 9.68
CA ALA A 101 -6.87 -25.69 9.89
C ALA A 101 -7.37 -24.79 8.76
N LEU A 102 -7.85 -23.61 9.11
CA LEU A 102 -8.39 -22.63 8.20
C LEU A 102 -7.54 -21.37 8.26
N MET A 103 -6.98 -20.97 7.12
CA MET A 103 -6.14 -19.79 7.01
C MET A 103 -6.89 -18.69 6.25
N ILE A 104 -7.21 -17.61 6.96
CA ILE A 104 -7.95 -16.45 6.43
C ILE A 104 -7.20 -15.20 6.85
N TYR A 105 -6.77 -14.39 5.88
CA TYR A 105 -6.06 -13.14 6.18
C TYR A 105 -6.94 -11.90 6.06
N ASP A 106 -7.84 -11.89 5.08
CA ASP A 106 -8.77 -10.77 4.89
C ASP A 106 -10.15 -11.10 5.46
N PHE A 107 -10.51 -10.35 6.50
CA PHE A 107 -11.84 -10.28 7.05
C PHE A 107 -12.44 -8.93 6.66
N SER A 108 -12.84 -8.78 5.40
CA SER A 108 -13.54 -7.59 4.96
C SER A 108 -14.80 -7.34 5.81
N SER A 109 -15.16 -6.07 6.03
CA SER A 109 -16.32 -5.69 6.85
C SER A 109 -17.64 -6.30 6.37
N GLN A 110 -17.74 -6.66 5.09
CA GLN A 110 -18.88 -7.35 4.48
C GLN A 110 -19.06 -8.79 4.99
N LYS A 111 -18.02 -9.45 5.52
CA LYS A 111 -18.06 -10.82 6.06
C LYS A 111 -18.20 -10.89 7.59
N SER A 112 -18.55 -9.79 8.23
CA SER A 112 -18.70 -9.71 9.70
C SER A 112 -19.71 -10.72 10.28
N SER A 113 -20.70 -11.17 9.51
CA SER A 113 -21.64 -12.22 9.89
C SER A 113 -21.00 -13.61 10.04
N ASP A 114 -19.86 -13.85 9.42
CA ASP A 114 -19.20 -15.16 9.41
C ASP A 114 -18.29 -15.35 10.64
N HIS A 115 -18.01 -14.27 11.39
CA HIS A 115 -17.15 -14.32 12.57
C HIS A 115 -17.67 -15.31 13.63
N GLU A 116 -18.98 -15.28 13.91
CA GLU A 116 -19.58 -16.19 14.89
C GLU A 116 -19.48 -17.65 14.45
N LYS A 117 -19.71 -17.92 13.15
CA LYS A 117 -19.55 -19.28 12.60
C LYS A 117 -18.11 -19.76 12.68
N ILE A 118 -17.15 -18.91 12.34
CA ILE A 118 -15.73 -19.23 12.43
C ILE A 118 -15.32 -19.51 13.88
N LEU A 119 -15.71 -18.65 14.82
CA LEU A 119 -15.42 -18.86 16.25
C LEU A 119 -16.14 -20.09 16.81
N ALA A 120 -17.35 -20.40 16.35
CA ALA A 120 -18.05 -21.63 16.70
C ALA A 120 -17.36 -22.88 16.14
N TRP A 121 -16.80 -22.82 14.93
CA TRP A 121 -16.01 -23.91 14.36
C TRP A 121 -14.69 -24.11 15.12
N VAL A 122 -14.00 -23.01 15.47
CA VAL A 122 -12.80 -23.07 16.32
C VAL A 122 -13.14 -23.66 17.69
N SER A 123 -14.23 -23.25 18.33
CA SER A 123 -14.59 -23.76 19.66
C SER A 123 -14.87 -25.27 19.68
N ARG A 124 -15.21 -25.87 18.53
CA ARG A 124 -15.37 -27.33 18.32
C ARG A 124 -14.07 -28.09 18.05
N GLY A 125 -12.93 -27.41 17.90
CA GLY A 125 -11.63 -28.05 17.67
C GLY A 125 -10.84 -27.52 16.47
N GLY A 126 -11.44 -26.64 15.68
CA GLY A 126 -10.81 -26.01 14.52
C GLY A 126 -9.56 -25.20 14.87
N HIS A 127 -8.63 -25.11 13.94
CA HIS A 127 -7.45 -24.23 14.06
C HIS A 127 -7.57 -23.07 13.08
N LEU A 128 -7.81 -21.87 13.57
CA LEU A 128 -7.83 -20.65 12.76
C LEU A 128 -6.43 -20.02 12.72
N ILE A 129 -5.93 -19.70 11.52
CA ILE A 129 -4.72 -18.92 11.32
C ILE A 129 -5.11 -17.62 10.60
N THR A 130 -4.82 -16.48 11.20
CA THR A 130 -5.20 -15.16 10.70
C THR A 130 -4.08 -14.14 10.89
N ALA A 131 -4.20 -12.94 10.33
CA ALA A 131 -3.25 -11.85 10.53
C ALA A 131 -3.92 -10.58 11.07
N SER A 132 -3.13 -9.74 11.75
CA SER A 132 -3.59 -8.47 12.33
C SER A 132 -3.79 -7.37 11.30
N GLN A 133 -2.92 -7.31 10.30
CA GLN A 133 -2.90 -6.28 9.28
C GLN A 133 -3.64 -6.73 8.02
N VAL A 134 -4.70 -6.00 7.66
CA VAL A 134 -5.19 -5.94 6.27
C VAL A 134 -4.52 -4.72 5.64
N THR A 135 -3.41 -4.93 4.94
CA THR A 135 -2.79 -3.85 4.16
C THR A 135 -3.60 -3.63 2.88
N LEU A 136 -4.44 -2.59 2.87
CA LEU A 136 -4.93 -2.01 1.63
C LEU A 136 -3.84 -1.09 1.11
N TYR A 137 -3.24 -1.43 -0.03
CA TYR A 137 -2.35 -0.53 -0.76
C TYR A 137 -3.19 0.57 -1.40
N ASP A 138 -3.11 1.79 -0.88
CA ASP A 138 -3.49 2.99 -1.62
C ASP A 138 -2.56 4.13 -1.17
N ASP A 139 -1.70 4.55 -2.10
CA ASP A 139 -0.73 5.66 -2.10
C ASP A 139 -0.03 6.06 -0.79
N LEU A 140 1.30 6.21 -0.89
CA LEU A 140 2.30 6.47 0.15
C LEU A 140 1.96 7.55 1.20
N ASP A 141 0.93 8.37 0.98
CA ASP A 141 0.53 9.49 1.84
C ASP A 141 -0.69 9.20 2.73
N SER A 142 -1.35 8.04 2.59
CA SER A 142 -2.49 7.66 3.45
C SER A 142 -2.52 6.17 3.80
N TYR A 143 -1.55 5.70 4.57
CA TYR A 143 -1.63 4.39 5.22
C TYR A 143 -2.79 4.39 6.24
N GLN A 144 -3.96 3.92 5.83
CA GLN A 144 -5.00 3.52 6.77
C GLN A 144 -4.78 2.05 7.14
N GLU A 145 -4.00 1.81 8.18
CA GLU A 145 -3.91 0.50 8.81
C GLU A 145 -5.30 0.10 9.31
N ARG A 146 -5.94 -0.86 8.62
CA ARG A 146 -7.17 -1.48 9.11
C ARG A 146 -6.83 -2.76 9.84
N GLN A 147 -7.02 -2.72 11.15
CA GLN A 147 -6.95 -3.90 11.99
C GLN A 147 -8.05 -4.88 11.59
N ASN A 148 -7.71 -6.17 11.58
CA ASN A 148 -8.63 -7.24 11.30
C ASN A 148 -9.90 -7.17 12.21
N PRO A 149 -11.12 -7.03 11.63
CA PRO A 149 -12.37 -6.94 12.38
C PRO A 149 -12.67 -8.13 13.30
N LEU A 150 -12.22 -9.34 12.96
CA LEU A 150 -12.36 -10.50 13.84
C LEU A 150 -11.54 -10.31 15.12
N LEU A 151 -10.34 -9.75 15.00
CA LEU A 151 -9.48 -9.50 16.16
C LEU A 151 -10.06 -8.43 17.07
N LEU A 152 -10.64 -7.37 16.49
CA LEU A 152 -11.40 -6.37 17.25
C LEU A 152 -12.57 -7.01 18.01
N THR A 153 -13.30 -7.93 17.37
CA THR A 153 -14.42 -8.67 18.00
C THR A 153 -13.92 -9.54 19.17
N LEU A 154 -12.72 -10.08 19.05
CA LEU A 154 -12.07 -10.87 20.09
C LEU A 154 -11.42 -10.02 21.19
N GLY A 155 -11.27 -8.71 21.03
CA GLY A 155 -10.52 -7.87 21.98
C GLY A 155 -9.00 -8.05 21.86
N ILE A 156 -8.50 -8.35 20.66
CA ILE A 156 -7.08 -8.50 20.33
C ILE A 156 -6.64 -7.31 19.50
N THR A 157 -5.66 -6.55 19.99
CA THR A 157 -5.14 -5.36 19.30
C THR A 157 -3.66 -5.46 19.01
N TYR A 158 -3.26 -5.25 17.76
CA TYR A 158 -1.86 -5.17 17.38
C TYR A 158 -1.36 -3.74 17.56
N LYS A 159 -0.30 -3.55 18.33
CA LYS A 159 0.36 -2.27 18.59
C LYS A 159 1.73 -2.31 17.92
N PHE A 160 1.92 -1.46 16.91
CA PHE A 160 3.23 -1.26 16.30
C PHE A 160 4.12 -0.50 17.29
N LEU A 161 5.34 -0.99 17.49
CA LEU A 161 6.34 -0.31 18.31
C LEU A 161 7.20 0.53 17.37
N ASP A 162 6.80 1.77 17.13
CA ASP A 162 7.67 2.73 16.43
C ASP A 162 8.89 3.00 17.33
N ASN A 163 10.09 2.93 16.75
CA ASN A 163 11.36 3.24 17.43
C ASN A 163 11.35 4.64 18.07
N ASN A 164 10.54 5.57 17.57
CA ASN A 164 10.35 6.89 18.18
C ASN A 164 9.37 6.89 19.37
N TYR A 165 8.45 5.92 19.43
CA TYR A 165 7.44 5.81 20.50
C TYR A 165 8.01 5.17 21.77
N SER A 166 8.99 4.26 21.61
CA SER A 166 9.70 3.63 22.74
C SER A 166 10.53 4.63 23.55
N ALA A 167 11.00 5.72 22.96
CA ALA A 167 11.84 6.71 23.64
C ALA A 167 11.08 7.76 24.48
N THR A 168 9.75 7.89 24.30
CA THR A 168 8.97 8.99 24.91
C THR A 168 7.97 8.56 25.99
N GLN A 169 7.55 7.28 26.03
CA GLN A 169 6.64 6.77 27.07
C GLN A 169 7.19 5.60 27.89
N LEU A 170 8.14 4.83 27.37
CA LEU A 170 8.98 4.01 28.23
C LEU A 170 10.14 4.87 28.73
N ASP A 171 10.48 4.72 30.01
CA ASP A 171 11.57 5.43 30.66
C ASP A 171 12.81 5.43 29.74
N LYS A 172 13.55 6.54 29.63
CA LYS A 172 14.66 6.70 28.66
C LYS A 172 15.79 5.66 28.82
N ASN A 173 15.71 4.84 29.86
CA ASN A 173 16.60 3.72 30.15
C ASN A 173 16.08 2.35 29.68
N THR A 174 14.90 2.28 29.06
CA THR A 174 14.25 1.05 28.59
C THR A 174 14.18 1.03 27.06
N SER A 175 15.24 0.55 26.41
CA SER A 175 15.16 0.19 24.99
C SER A 175 14.61 -1.22 24.86
N ILE A 176 13.37 -1.39 24.40
CA ILE A 176 12.88 -2.71 24.02
C ILE A 176 13.65 -3.12 22.76
N SER A 177 14.65 -3.99 22.88
CA SER A 177 15.43 -4.41 21.71
C SER A 177 14.80 -5.61 20.99
N LYS A 178 14.23 -6.59 21.72
CA LYS A 178 13.71 -7.86 21.17
C LYS A 178 12.66 -8.49 22.10
N GLN A 179 11.55 -8.98 21.55
CA GLN A 179 10.60 -9.82 22.27
C GLN A 179 10.74 -11.27 21.80
N ILE A 180 10.76 -12.24 22.72
CA ILE A 180 10.81 -13.66 22.37
C ILE A 180 9.55 -14.34 22.90
N THR A 181 8.84 -15.06 22.06
CA THR A 181 7.57 -15.70 22.40
C THR A 181 7.71 -17.22 22.23
N PRO A 182 7.58 -18.02 23.30
CA PRO A 182 7.56 -19.48 23.16
C PRO A 182 6.24 -19.91 22.51
N LEU A 183 6.33 -20.56 21.36
CA LEU A 183 5.21 -21.13 20.65
C LEU A 183 5.18 -22.63 20.83
N ARG A 184 4.11 -23.12 21.44
CA ARG A 184 3.87 -24.57 21.55
C ARG A 184 3.30 -25.10 20.24
N LEU A 185 3.93 -26.11 19.67
CA LEU A 185 3.62 -26.69 18.38
C LEU A 185 2.65 -27.86 18.54
N ALA A 186 2.02 -28.29 17.43
CA ALA A 186 1.02 -29.35 17.45
C ALA A 186 1.60 -30.72 17.90
N ASP A 187 2.90 -30.93 17.70
CA ASP A 187 3.64 -32.12 18.14
C ASP A 187 4.17 -32.00 19.59
N GLY A 188 3.82 -30.92 20.29
CA GLY A 188 4.25 -30.65 21.66
C GLY A 188 5.63 -30.00 21.78
N GLN A 189 6.35 -29.77 20.67
CA GLN A 189 7.60 -29.01 20.69
C GLN A 189 7.34 -27.53 21.02
N THR A 190 8.35 -26.85 21.56
CA THR A 190 8.30 -25.39 21.77
C THR A 190 9.32 -24.72 20.85
N LEU A 191 8.85 -23.82 20.01
CA LEU A 191 9.67 -23.00 19.13
C LEU A 191 9.72 -21.57 19.66
N LEU A 192 10.89 -20.94 19.62
CA LEU A 192 11.04 -19.55 20.08
C LEU A 192 10.90 -18.63 18.88
N VAL A 193 9.92 -17.74 18.97
CA VAL A 193 9.58 -16.76 17.95
C VAL A 193 10.10 -15.41 18.42
N GLU A 194 11.06 -14.84 17.71
CA GLU A 194 11.53 -13.46 17.94
C GLU A 194 10.58 -12.47 17.25
N ALA A 195 10.32 -11.31 17.86
CA ALA A 195 9.45 -10.28 17.34
C ALA A 195 10.09 -8.90 17.54
N ASP A 196 10.26 -8.18 16.43
CA ASP A 196 11.09 -6.96 16.41
C ASP A 196 10.29 -5.64 16.41
N TRP A 197 9.06 -5.60 15.87
CA TRP A 197 8.40 -4.32 15.52
C TRP A 197 6.96 -4.12 16.05
N GLY A 198 6.47 -4.99 16.92
CA GLY A 198 5.13 -4.82 17.48
C GLY A 198 4.73 -5.88 18.50
N MET A 199 3.62 -5.63 19.17
CA MET A 199 3.08 -6.52 20.19
C MET A 199 1.56 -6.65 20.04
N PHE A 200 1.03 -7.77 20.49
CA PHE A 200 -0.41 -7.97 20.62
C PHE A 200 -0.86 -7.69 22.05
N ASP A 201 -1.83 -6.80 22.21
CA ASP A 201 -2.57 -6.60 23.44
C ASP A 201 -3.80 -7.52 23.44
N THR A 202 -3.81 -8.45 24.39
CA THR A 202 -4.87 -9.45 24.59
C THR A 202 -5.63 -9.25 25.90
N SER A 203 -5.48 -8.09 26.54
CA SER A 203 -6.07 -7.83 27.86
C SER A 203 -7.60 -7.93 27.83
N GLU A 204 -8.22 -7.35 26.81
CA GLU A 204 -9.68 -7.40 26.61
C GLU A 204 -10.16 -8.81 26.25
N LEU A 205 -9.41 -9.54 25.40
CA LEU A 205 -9.68 -10.95 25.10
C LEU A 205 -9.79 -11.79 26.38
N LEU A 206 -8.80 -11.69 27.28
CA LEU A 206 -8.77 -12.48 28.51
C LEU A 206 -9.89 -12.07 29.50
N GLN A 207 -10.27 -10.80 29.49
CA GLN A 207 -11.43 -10.33 30.25
C GLN A 207 -12.74 -10.90 29.70
N LYS A 208 -12.88 -10.95 28.37
CA LYS A 208 -14.10 -11.40 27.69
C LYS A 208 -14.24 -12.93 27.67
N TYR A 209 -13.12 -13.65 27.57
CA TYR A 209 -13.06 -15.10 27.48
C TYR A 209 -12.07 -15.67 28.49
N PRO A 210 -12.46 -15.82 29.77
CA PRO A 210 -11.56 -16.25 30.84
C PRO A 210 -11.02 -17.68 30.67
N ASP A 211 -11.68 -18.51 29.87
CA ASP A 211 -11.26 -19.89 29.57
C ASP A 211 -10.19 -19.97 28.47
N VAL A 212 -9.91 -18.86 27.77
CA VAL A 212 -8.85 -18.80 26.75
C VAL A 212 -7.48 -18.89 27.42
N LYS A 213 -6.65 -19.82 26.94
CA LYS A 213 -5.27 -19.99 27.38
C LYS A 213 -4.35 -19.51 26.28
N LEU A 214 -3.55 -18.49 26.57
CA LEU A 214 -2.49 -18.05 25.66
C LEU A 214 -1.35 -19.07 25.72
N TYR A 215 -0.96 -19.58 24.56
CA TYR A 215 0.17 -20.48 24.43
C TYR A 215 1.50 -19.73 24.38
N ASN A 216 1.47 -18.45 24.02
CA ASN A 216 2.65 -17.67 23.71
C ASN A 216 2.53 -16.22 24.29
N TYR A 217 2.81 -16.05 25.58
CA TYR A 217 2.94 -14.69 26.13
C TYR A 217 4.23 -14.03 25.60
N ALA A 218 4.29 -12.70 25.54
CA ALA A 218 5.52 -11.96 25.22
C ALA A 218 6.55 -12.14 26.35
N TRP A 219 7.68 -12.79 26.06
CA TRP A 219 8.71 -13.02 27.06
C TRP A 219 9.92 -12.16 26.73
N PHE A 220 10.39 -11.49 27.77
CA PHE A 220 11.63 -10.73 27.86
C PHE A 220 11.64 -9.33 27.24
N TYR A 221 12.24 -8.41 28.01
CA TYR A 221 12.73 -7.13 27.54
C TYR A 221 14.24 -7.09 27.84
N GLN A 222 15.04 -6.57 26.92
CA GLN A 222 16.44 -6.27 27.20
C GLN A 222 16.52 -4.86 27.77
N ASN A 223 17.25 -4.67 28.87
CA ASN A 223 17.56 -3.31 29.34
C ASN A 223 18.68 -2.73 28.45
N ALA A 224 18.59 -1.46 28.05
CA ALA A 224 19.64 -0.81 27.25
C ALA A 224 20.98 -0.78 27.99
N ASN A 225 20.90 -0.67 29.33
CA ASN A 225 22.04 -0.41 30.20
C ASN A 225 22.60 -1.67 30.86
N ASP A 226 21.93 -2.81 30.68
CA ASP A 226 22.35 -4.09 31.23
C ASP A 226 22.06 -5.15 30.17
N MET A 227 23.10 -5.80 29.64
CA MET A 227 22.96 -6.85 28.60
C MET A 227 22.19 -8.09 29.11
N THR A 228 21.68 -8.05 30.33
CA THR A 228 20.77 -9.03 30.90
C THR A 228 19.37 -8.81 30.32
N LEU A 229 18.79 -9.83 29.67
CA LEU A 229 17.34 -9.80 29.46
C LEU A 229 16.72 -9.91 30.85
N ASN A 230 15.98 -8.89 31.24
CA ASN A 230 15.28 -8.91 32.50
C ASN A 230 14.09 -9.86 32.36
N TYR A 231 14.13 -10.87 33.20
CA TYR A 231 13.21 -12.00 33.27
C TYR A 231 11.83 -11.48 33.71
N ILE A 232 10.87 -11.39 32.79
CA ILE A 232 9.46 -11.29 33.20
C ILE A 232 9.07 -12.67 33.70
N SER A 233 8.86 -12.76 35.01
CA SER A 233 8.57 -14.00 35.71
C SER A 233 7.34 -14.72 35.12
N PRO A 234 7.36 -16.06 34.97
CA PRO A 234 6.30 -16.88 34.34
C PRO A 234 4.96 -16.93 35.09
N ILE A 235 4.67 -15.97 35.98
CA ILE A 235 3.72 -16.08 37.10
C ILE A 235 2.31 -16.49 36.67
N ASP A 236 1.88 -16.22 35.43
CA ASP A 236 0.55 -16.61 34.94
C ASP A 236 0.54 -17.63 33.78
N THR A 237 1.68 -18.23 33.44
CA THR A 237 1.79 -19.11 32.25
C THR A 237 1.65 -20.60 32.56
N GLY A 238 1.68 -20.98 33.84
CA GLY A 238 1.68 -22.39 34.26
C GLY A 238 2.93 -23.18 33.85
N MET A 239 3.97 -22.50 33.34
CA MET A 239 5.24 -23.10 32.93
C MET A 239 6.21 -23.21 34.12
N SER A 240 6.91 -24.33 34.22
CA SER A 240 7.89 -24.55 35.29
C SER A 240 9.17 -23.72 35.07
N GLU A 241 9.83 -23.34 36.16
CA GLU A 241 11.13 -22.65 36.13
C GLU A 241 12.17 -23.42 35.29
N SER A 242 12.15 -24.76 35.35
CA SER A 242 13.01 -25.62 34.52
C SER A 242 12.75 -25.48 33.01
N GLU A 243 11.49 -25.37 32.59
CA GLU A 243 11.13 -25.18 31.18
C GLU A 243 11.56 -23.81 30.67
N SER A 244 11.40 -22.77 31.49
CA SER A 244 11.87 -21.42 31.17
C SER A 244 13.39 -21.36 30.94
N GLN A 245 14.18 -22.08 31.75
CA GLN A 245 15.64 -22.09 31.65
C GLN A 245 16.13 -22.87 30.41
N LYS A 246 15.38 -23.91 30.00
CA LYS A 246 15.63 -24.63 28.74
C LYS A 246 15.38 -23.71 27.54
N ILE A 247 14.26 -22.98 27.56
CA ILE A 247 13.92 -21.98 26.56
C ILE A 247 15.02 -20.91 26.45
N TRP A 248 15.46 -20.36 27.58
CA TRP A 248 16.54 -19.38 27.65
C TRP A 248 17.85 -19.87 27.00
N THR A 249 18.20 -21.13 27.25
CA THR A 249 19.42 -21.74 26.69
C THR A 249 19.33 -21.92 25.18
N VAL A 250 18.13 -22.13 24.64
CA VAL A 250 17.90 -22.25 23.18
C VAL A 250 17.89 -20.88 22.51
N ALA A 251 17.24 -19.87 23.12
CA ALA A 251 17.21 -18.48 22.64
C ALA A 251 18.62 -17.91 22.41
N ASN A 252 19.55 -18.19 23.33
CA ASN A 252 20.91 -17.69 23.29
C ASN A 252 21.83 -18.42 22.30
N LYS A 253 21.36 -19.49 21.63
CA LYS A 253 22.16 -20.25 20.66
C LYS A 253 22.07 -19.73 19.22
N GLY A 254 21.35 -18.64 18.97
CA GLY A 254 21.32 -17.99 17.65
C GLY A 254 20.57 -18.77 16.57
N HIS A 255 19.77 -19.77 16.95
CA HIS A 255 18.84 -20.49 16.07
C HIS A 255 17.41 -19.97 16.25
N ASN A 256 17.26 -18.66 16.52
CA ASN A 256 15.95 -18.08 16.68
C ASN A 256 15.25 -18.06 15.33
N PHE A 257 14.04 -18.62 15.31
CA PHE A 257 13.11 -18.31 14.27
C PHE A 257 12.74 -16.83 14.51
N SER A 258 13.36 -15.95 13.72
CA SER A 258 13.04 -14.52 13.70
C SER A 258 12.14 -14.27 12.51
N PRO A 259 10.83 -14.59 12.58
CA PRO A 259 9.92 -13.86 11.73
C PRO A 259 10.04 -12.42 12.23
N ASP A 260 10.27 -11.45 11.37
CA ASP A 260 10.37 -10.03 11.77
C ASP A 260 9.02 -9.46 12.31
N ARG A 261 8.19 -10.28 12.94
CA ARG A 261 6.73 -10.20 13.02
C ARG A 261 6.24 -10.93 14.26
N ALA A 262 5.55 -10.19 15.14
CA ALA A 262 4.91 -10.75 16.32
C ALA A 262 3.87 -11.82 15.96
N LEU A 263 3.57 -12.69 16.92
CA LEU A 263 2.57 -13.73 16.78
C LEU A 263 1.85 -13.93 18.11
N VAL A 264 0.55 -14.15 18.09
CA VAL A 264 -0.25 -14.63 19.23
C VAL A 264 -0.89 -15.95 18.86
N ASP A 265 -0.98 -16.84 19.82
CA ASP A 265 -1.46 -18.19 19.67
C ASP A 265 -2.14 -18.61 20.97
N MET A 266 -3.36 -19.12 20.84
CA MET A 266 -4.25 -19.30 21.98
C MET A 266 -5.19 -20.48 21.79
N SER A 267 -5.62 -21.09 22.89
CA SER A 267 -6.74 -22.01 22.90
C SER A 267 -8.06 -21.25 22.84
N PHE A 268 -9.03 -21.75 22.10
CA PHE A 268 -10.38 -21.19 22.09
C PHE A 268 -11.39 -22.34 22.02
N GLY A 269 -12.09 -22.60 23.12
CA GLY A 269 -12.86 -23.84 23.30
C GLY A 269 -11.94 -25.07 23.19
N GLN A 270 -12.28 -26.00 22.31
CA GLN A 270 -11.47 -27.19 22.00
C GLN A 270 -10.43 -26.95 20.91
N GLY A 271 -10.48 -25.79 20.23
CA GLY A 271 -9.59 -25.46 19.12
C GLY A 271 -8.54 -24.42 19.46
N ARG A 272 -8.04 -23.77 18.42
CA ARG A 272 -6.87 -22.90 18.48
C ARG A 272 -7.00 -21.72 17.53
N ILE A 273 -6.53 -20.55 17.95
CA ILE A 273 -6.42 -19.36 17.11
C ILE A 273 -4.96 -18.91 17.10
N THR A 274 -4.37 -18.79 15.91
CA THR A 274 -3.05 -18.20 15.70
C THR A 274 -3.20 -16.91 14.90
N VAL A 275 -2.65 -15.82 15.43
CA VAL A 275 -2.70 -14.47 14.89
C VAL A 275 -1.27 -14.03 14.55
N LEU A 276 -1.03 -13.75 13.28
CA LEU A 276 0.25 -13.27 12.76
C LEU A 276 0.25 -11.75 12.73
N ALA A 277 1.39 -11.09 12.98
CA ALA A 277 1.49 -9.63 12.82
C ALA A 277 1.32 -9.17 11.36
N ASN A 278 1.58 -10.05 10.38
CA ASN A 278 1.48 -9.69 8.97
C ASN A 278 1.07 -10.90 8.12
N GLN A 279 0.12 -10.66 7.20
CA GLN A 279 -0.44 -11.64 6.27
C GLN A 279 0.55 -12.24 5.27
N ASN A 280 1.73 -11.63 5.11
CA ASN A 280 2.75 -12.08 4.17
C ASN A 280 3.71 -13.12 4.77
N MET A 281 3.49 -13.59 6.00
CA MET A 281 4.41 -14.53 6.66
C MET A 281 4.53 -15.86 5.89
N PHE A 282 3.43 -16.38 5.38
CA PHE A 282 3.44 -17.68 4.68
C PHE A 282 3.33 -17.55 3.15
N VAL A 283 3.51 -16.34 2.64
CA VAL A 283 3.49 -16.06 1.20
C VAL A 283 4.87 -16.39 0.63
N ASN A 284 4.92 -16.84 -0.62
CA ASN A 284 6.18 -17.00 -1.35
C ASN A 284 7.01 -15.72 -1.24
N PRO A 285 8.35 -15.82 -1.28
CA PRO A 285 9.18 -14.68 -0.99
C PRO A 285 8.99 -13.71 -2.15
N ASN A 286 8.78 -12.43 -1.83
CA ASN A 286 8.89 -11.42 -2.86
C ASN A 286 10.33 -11.47 -3.38
N PHE A 287 10.50 -11.75 -4.66
CA PHE A 287 11.79 -11.65 -5.34
C PHE A 287 12.14 -10.16 -5.46
N TYR A 288 12.47 -9.53 -4.34
CA TYR A 288 12.96 -8.16 -4.35
C TYR A 288 14.28 -8.14 -5.11
N GLN A 289 14.29 -7.39 -6.20
CA GLN A 289 15.52 -6.89 -6.77
C GLN A 289 16.16 -6.02 -5.70
N ASN A 290 17.38 -6.36 -5.28
CA ASN A 290 18.17 -5.46 -4.47
C ASN A 290 18.63 -4.32 -5.39
N THR A 291 17.75 -3.36 -5.69
CA THR A 291 18.03 -2.27 -6.64
C THR A 291 18.74 -1.07 -6.01
N ASN A 292 18.90 -1.04 -4.68
CA ASN A 292 19.58 0.07 -4.01
C ASN A 292 20.86 -0.43 -3.35
N GLN A 293 21.86 -0.76 -4.19
CA GLN A 293 23.24 -0.94 -3.74
C GLN A 293 24.03 0.39 -3.82
N ASP A 294 23.35 1.52 -4.03
CA ASP A 294 23.97 2.86 -4.06
C ASP A 294 24.07 3.53 -2.67
N ASP A 295 23.44 2.98 -1.61
CA ASP A 295 23.43 3.59 -0.27
C ASP A 295 24.41 2.96 0.76
N GLN A 296 25.29 2.03 0.36
CA GLN A 296 26.37 1.56 1.25
C GLN A 296 27.74 1.59 0.58
N LEU A 297 28.27 2.81 0.51
CA LEU A 297 29.68 3.11 0.36
C LEU A 297 30.41 2.99 1.71
N GLU A 298 30.14 1.93 2.47
CA GLU A 298 31.04 1.44 3.51
C GLU A 298 31.53 0.06 3.06
N SER A 299 32.79 0.04 2.64
CA SER A 299 33.52 -1.13 2.17
C SER A 299 33.19 -2.36 3.03
N PRO A 300 32.67 -3.46 2.45
CA PRO A 300 32.58 -4.70 3.17
C PRO A 300 34.01 -5.14 3.43
N GLU A 301 34.44 -5.06 4.69
CA GLU A 301 35.54 -5.91 5.15
C GLU A 301 35.20 -7.32 4.67
N THR A 302 36.14 -7.89 3.93
CA THR A 302 36.12 -9.21 3.32
C THR A 302 35.99 -10.28 4.42
N SER A 303 34.81 -10.41 5.00
CA SER A 303 34.43 -11.62 5.71
C SER A 303 34.27 -12.68 4.63
N ASN A 304 35.10 -13.72 4.72
CA ASN A 304 35.03 -14.92 3.91
C ASN A 304 33.69 -15.65 4.17
N THR A 305 32.58 -15.06 3.74
CA THR A 305 31.28 -15.70 3.74
C THR A 305 31.34 -16.77 2.66
N SER A 306 31.38 -18.01 3.14
CA SER A 306 31.28 -19.22 2.36
C SER A 306 30.12 -19.06 1.38
N LYS A 307 30.39 -19.21 0.08
CA LYS A 307 29.35 -19.26 -0.97
C LYS A 307 28.28 -20.27 -0.55
N VAL A 308 27.16 -19.76 -0.03
CA VAL A 308 26.04 -20.60 0.36
C VAL A 308 25.42 -21.11 -0.92
N MET A 309 25.56 -22.41 -1.16
CA MET A 309 24.97 -23.09 -2.32
C MET A 309 23.44 -22.95 -2.26
N PRO A 310 22.76 -22.67 -3.38
CA PRO A 310 21.31 -22.68 -3.41
C PRO A 310 20.80 -24.05 -2.98
N SER A 311 19.99 -24.09 -1.92
CA SER A 311 19.32 -25.33 -1.53
C SER A 311 18.44 -25.82 -2.70
N ARG A 312 18.38 -27.14 -2.93
CA ARG A 312 17.53 -27.80 -3.94
C ARG A 312 16.08 -27.26 -3.99
N THR A 313 15.63 -26.74 -2.87
CA THR A 313 14.30 -26.17 -2.65
C THR A 313 14.04 -24.86 -3.41
N TRP A 314 15.06 -24.11 -3.85
CA TRP A 314 14.88 -22.90 -4.68
C TRP A 314 14.53 -23.21 -6.13
N GLN A 315 15.03 -24.32 -6.67
CA GLN A 315 14.67 -24.80 -8.01
C GLN A 315 13.16 -25.08 -8.12
N ILE A 316 12.46 -25.24 -7.00
CA ILE A 316 11.00 -25.41 -6.97
C ILE A 316 10.32 -24.07 -7.31
N LEU A 317 10.88 -22.93 -6.89
CA LEU A 317 10.28 -21.61 -7.10
C LEU A 317 10.72 -20.88 -8.37
N THR A 318 11.96 -21.05 -8.80
CA THR A 318 12.54 -20.26 -9.89
C THR A 318 12.78 -21.09 -11.15
N GLU A 319 12.77 -20.42 -12.30
CA GLU A 319 13.16 -21.04 -13.58
C GLU A 319 14.69 -21.14 -13.75
N THR A 320 15.46 -20.59 -12.81
CA THR A 320 16.92 -20.47 -12.91
C THR A 320 17.62 -21.78 -12.58
N THR A 321 18.24 -22.39 -13.60
CA THR A 321 19.10 -23.57 -13.47
C THR A 321 20.53 -23.14 -13.12
N ASP A 322 20.88 -23.22 -11.84
CA ASP A 322 22.25 -23.25 -11.26
C ASP A 322 23.39 -22.46 -11.92
N SER A 323 23.84 -21.42 -11.19
CA SER A 323 25.24 -20.92 -11.04
C SER A 323 25.28 -19.48 -10.55
N LYS A 324 24.16 -18.75 -10.59
CA LYS A 324 24.08 -17.31 -10.25
C LYS A 324 23.27 -16.99 -8.99
N MET A 325 22.90 -17.99 -8.20
CA MET A 325 22.27 -17.76 -6.90
C MET A 325 23.36 -17.46 -5.86
N HIS A 326 23.83 -16.22 -5.84
CA HIS A 326 24.73 -15.72 -4.81
C HIS A 326 23.95 -14.73 -3.93
N ASP A 327 24.29 -14.68 -2.64
CA ASP A 327 23.90 -13.65 -1.67
C ASP A 327 22.53 -13.74 -0.96
N TYR A 328 21.75 -14.82 -1.11
CA TYR A 328 20.58 -15.02 -0.25
C TYR A 328 20.83 -16.05 0.86
N GLN A 329 21.09 -15.55 2.08
CA GLN A 329 21.26 -16.37 3.30
C GLN A 329 19.91 -16.83 3.86
N GLY A 330 19.20 -17.69 3.12
CA GLY A 330 17.94 -18.28 3.59
C GLY A 330 17.39 -19.27 2.58
N GLY A 331 17.25 -20.55 2.95
CA GLY A 331 16.44 -21.45 2.13
C GLY A 331 14.98 -20.96 2.10
N ILE A 332 14.23 -21.27 1.05
CA ILE A 332 12.75 -21.07 0.99
C ILE A 332 12.01 -21.55 2.26
N VAL A 333 12.53 -22.59 2.91
CA VAL A 333 12.03 -23.15 4.17
C VAL A 333 12.06 -22.11 5.31
N ASN A 334 13.09 -21.25 5.29
CA ASN A 334 13.30 -20.18 6.27
C ASN A 334 12.73 -18.84 5.78
N ALA A 335 12.73 -18.57 4.48
CA ALA A 335 12.27 -17.30 3.89
C ALA A 335 10.73 -17.20 3.76
N ASP A 336 10.04 -18.33 3.52
CA ASP A 336 8.58 -18.34 3.34
C ASP A 336 7.83 -18.84 4.57
N HIS A 337 8.57 -19.13 5.65
CA HIS A 337 8.07 -19.74 6.87
C HIS A 337 7.18 -20.99 6.61
N ALA A 338 7.31 -21.64 5.44
CA ALA A 338 6.43 -22.73 5.01
C ALA A 338 6.59 -23.98 5.90
N TYR A 339 7.82 -24.22 6.36
CA TYR A 339 8.10 -25.25 7.35
C TYR A 339 7.50 -24.92 8.71
N PHE A 340 7.54 -23.65 9.11
CA PHE A 340 6.87 -23.19 10.31
C PHE A 340 5.35 -23.43 10.23
N LEU A 341 4.72 -23.16 9.08
CA LEU A 341 3.30 -23.49 8.88
C LEU A 341 3.02 -25.00 9.03
N LYS A 342 3.88 -25.84 8.45
CA LYS A 342 3.75 -27.31 8.57
C LYS A 342 3.81 -27.75 10.03
N ILE A 343 4.70 -27.17 10.83
CA ILE A 343 4.80 -27.51 12.24
C ILE A 343 3.61 -26.94 13.04
N LEU A 344 3.18 -25.71 12.72
CA LEU A 344 2.06 -25.03 13.35
C LEU A 344 0.75 -25.82 13.18
N THR A 345 0.52 -26.34 11.97
CA THR A 345 -0.68 -27.10 11.60
C THR A 345 -0.59 -28.59 11.95
N GLY A 346 0.61 -29.12 12.22
CA GLY A 346 0.82 -30.51 12.58
C GLY A 346 0.33 -31.46 11.50
N MET A 347 -0.60 -32.36 11.86
CA MET A 347 -1.23 -33.34 10.95
C MET A 347 -2.50 -32.82 10.28
N ARG A 348 -2.95 -31.60 10.60
CA ARG A 348 -4.21 -31.06 10.09
C ARG A 348 -4.16 -30.83 8.58
N ASP A 349 -5.33 -30.94 7.97
CA ASP A 349 -5.60 -30.51 6.61
C ASP A 349 -5.83 -28.99 6.59
N VAL A 350 -5.11 -28.29 5.71
CA VAL A 350 -5.00 -26.83 5.71
C VAL A 350 -5.75 -26.24 4.51
N TYR A 351 -6.79 -25.47 4.80
CA TYR A 351 -7.53 -24.69 3.82
C TYR A 351 -7.00 -23.27 3.77
N PHE A 352 -6.40 -22.91 2.64
CA PHE A 352 -6.02 -21.54 2.32
C PHE A 352 -7.23 -20.86 1.70
N LEU A 353 -7.72 -19.81 2.35
CA LEU A 353 -8.64 -18.85 1.74
C LEU A 353 -7.80 -17.63 1.33
N PRO A 354 -7.13 -17.68 0.15
CA PRO A 354 -6.44 -16.52 -0.37
C PRO A 354 -7.41 -15.35 -0.41
N ASP A 355 -6.86 -14.20 -0.03
CA ASP A 355 -7.42 -12.90 -0.31
C ASP A 355 -8.02 -12.94 -1.72
N ILE A 356 -9.34 -12.72 -1.83
CA ILE A 356 -10.03 -12.71 -3.12
C ILE A 356 -9.61 -11.39 -3.77
N GLN A 357 -8.36 -11.32 -4.20
CA GLN A 357 -7.97 -10.41 -5.26
C GLN A 357 -8.78 -10.89 -6.45
N SER A 358 -9.95 -10.29 -6.62
CA SER A 358 -10.70 -10.40 -7.86
C SER A 358 -9.70 -10.08 -8.94
N VAL A 359 -9.31 -11.08 -9.73
CA VAL A 359 -8.42 -10.88 -10.87
C VAL A 359 -9.00 -9.69 -11.61
N SER A 360 -8.20 -8.63 -11.80
CA SER A 360 -8.74 -7.38 -12.32
C SER A 360 -9.54 -7.69 -13.59
N LEU A 361 -10.67 -7.00 -13.76
CA LEU A 361 -11.54 -7.25 -14.91
C LEU A 361 -10.73 -7.22 -16.22
N LEU A 362 -9.74 -6.32 -16.30
CA LEU A 362 -8.83 -6.21 -17.44
C LEU A 362 -7.98 -7.47 -17.64
N THR A 363 -7.42 -8.05 -16.57
CA THR A 363 -6.67 -9.30 -16.64
C THR A 363 -7.56 -10.48 -17.02
N LEU A 364 -8.78 -10.57 -16.46
CA LEU A 364 -9.76 -11.60 -16.84
C LEU A 364 -10.17 -11.49 -18.32
N LEU A 365 -10.43 -10.27 -18.80
CA LEU A 365 -10.72 -9.98 -20.20
C LEU A 365 -9.52 -10.29 -21.09
N TRP A 366 -8.30 -10.01 -20.65
CA TRP A 366 -7.09 -10.31 -21.40
C TRP A 366 -6.74 -11.79 -21.41
N GLU A 367 -7.07 -12.57 -20.39
CA GLU A 367 -6.83 -14.01 -20.41
C GLU A 367 -7.88 -14.75 -21.23
N ASN A 368 -9.17 -14.40 -21.08
CA ASN A 368 -10.27 -15.14 -21.71
C ASN A 368 -10.75 -14.54 -23.04
N MET A 369 -10.54 -13.24 -23.27
CA MET A 369 -11.10 -12.50 -24.41
C MET A 369 -10.03 -11.71 -25.18
N ARG A 370 -8.84 -12.29 -25.37
CA ARG A 370 -7.71 -11.65 -26.10
C ARG A 370 -8.11 -11.03 -27.43
N LEU A 371 -8.82 -11.80 -28.26
CA LEU A 371 -9.25 -11.34 -29.59
C LEU A 371 -10.24 -10.19 -29.51
N THR A 372 -11.15 -10.21 -28.54
CA THR A 372 -12.12 -9.13 -28.31
C THR A 372 -11.42 -7.87 -27.82
N MET A 373 -10.43 -7.99 -26.93
CA MET A 373 -9.62 -6.85 -26.47
C MET A 373 -8.82 -6.22 -27.62
N VAL A 374 -8.18 -7.04 -28.48
CA VAL A 374 -7.51 -6.55 -29.69
C VAL A 374 -8.50 -5.86 -30.64
N GLY A 375 -9.69 -6.46 -30.83
CA GLY A 375 -10.77 -5.87 -31.63
C GLY A 375 -11.26 -4.54 -31.06
N LEU A 376 -11.42 -4.43 -29.74
CA LEU A 376 -11.80 -3.20 -29.04
C LEU A 376 -10.74 -2.11 -29.25
N ILE A 377 -9.46 -2.44 -29.06
CA ILE A 377 -8.35 -1.49 -29.26
C ILE A 377 -8.30 -1.02 -30.71
N LEU A 378 -8.42 -1.93 -31.69
CA LEU A 378 -8.49 -1.58 -33.11
C LEU A 378 -9.70 -0.69 -33.42
N THR A 379 -10.85 -0.97 -32.81
CA THR A 379 -12.07 -0.17 -32.98
C THR A 379 -11.89 1.23 -32.38
N ILE A 380 -11.25 1.35 -31.22
CA ILE A 380 -10.92 2.65 -30.61
C ILE A 380 -9.95 3.42 -31.51
N ILE A 381 -8.90 2.78 -32.04
CA ILE A 381 -7.96 3.42 -32.97
C ILE A 381 -8.68 3.89 -34.24
N LEU A 382 -9.51 3.03 -34.84
CA LEU A 382 -10.32 3.38 -36.01
C LEU A 382 -11.31 4.50 -35.70
N ALA A 383 -11.96 4.47 -34.54
CA ALA A 383 -12.86 5.53 -34.08
C ALA A 383 -12.11 6.84 -33.89
N LEU A 384 -10.92 6.83 -33.27
CA LEU A 384 -10.07 8.01 -33.09
C LEU A 384 -9.55 8.56 -34.43
N LEU A 385 -9.28 7.70 -35.41
CA LEU A 385 -8.89 8.10 -36.76
C LEU A 385 -10.09 8.60 -37.59
N ALA A 386 -11.28 8.05 -37.33
CA ALA A 386 -12.54 8.42 -37.96
C ALA A 386 -13.18 9.65 -37.33
N LEU A 387 -12.82 9.98 -36.08
CA LEU A 387 -13.12 11.28 -35.50
C LEU A 387 -12.61 12.31 -36.50
N PRO A 388 -13.48 13.19 -37.01
CA PRO A 388 -13.08 14.15 -38.00
C PRO A 388 -11.86 14.89 -37.44
N LYS A 389 -10.81 15.06 -38.26
CA LYS A 389 -9.69 15.98 -38.03
C LYS A 389 -10.16 17.45 -38.00
N ARG A 390 -11.33 17.71 -37.44
CA ARG A 390 -11.84 18.99 -37.03
C ARG A 390 -11.39 19.22 -35.59
N PHE A 391 -10.07 19.39 -35.40
CA PHE A 391 -9.69 20.71 -34.95
C PHE A 391 -10.23 21.62 -36.04
N GLY A 392 -11.39 22.23 -35.81
CA GLY A 392 -12.11 23.00 -36.83
C GLY A 392 -11.15 23.98 -37.52
N ARG A 393 -11.55 24.54 -38.67
CA ARG A 393 -10.86 25.72 -39.24
C ARG A 393 -10.36 26.55 -38.08
N LEU A 394 -9.04 26.78 -37.99
CA LEU A 394 -8.46 27.77 -37.09
C LEU A 394 -9.47 28.91 -37.11
N LYS A 395 -10.22 29.07 -36.00
CA LYS A 395 -10.95 30.31 -35.82
C LYS A 395 -9.79 31.27 -35.78
N THR A 396 -9.55 31.95 -36.90
CA THR A 396 -9.03 33.29 -36.85
C THR A 396 -10.02 33.96 -35.92
N TYR A 397 -9.70 33.95 -34.63
CA TYR A 397 -10.28 34.89 -33.71
C TYR A 397 -9.99 36.21 -34.41
N GLN A 398 -11.02 36.78 -35.03
CA GLN A 398 -11.01 38.22 -35.19
C GLN A 398 -10.70 38.68 -33.78
N THR A 399 -9.53 39.26 -33.64
CA THR A 399 -9.09 39.95 -32.45
C THR A 399 -10.02 41.14 -32.26
N ASP A 400 -11.27 40.87 -31.90
CA ASP A 400 -12.05 41.76 -31.08
C ASP A 400 -11.42 41.64 -29.69
N ILE A 401 -10.28 42.33 -29.57
CA ILE A 401 -9.58 42.63 -28.31
C ILE A 401 -10.41 43.63 -27.48
N SER A 402 -11.66 43.90 -27.84
CA SER A 402 -12.60 44.60 -26.97
C SER A 402 -13.71 43.68 -26.49
N GLN A 403 -13.60 43.34 -25.20
CA GLN A 403 -14.72 43.22 -24.25
C GLN A 403 -15.44 41.88 -24.12
N ASN A 404 -14.75 40.84 -23.64
CA ASN A 404 -15.32 40.16 -22.46
C ASN A 404 -14.28 39.48 -21.57
N ILE A 405 -13.32 40.26 -21.07
CA ILE A 405 -12.45 39.82 -19.96
C ILE A 405 -13.29 39.30 -18.79
N PHE A 406 -14.50 39.87 -18.58
CA PHE A 406 -15.44 39.43 -17.56
C PHE A 406 -16.06 38.05 -17.85
N GLY A 407 -16.21 37.63 -19.11
CA GLY A 407 -16.65 36.28 -19.47
C GLY A 407 -15.61 35.22 -19.12
N PHE A 408 -14.32 35.53 -19.33
CA PHE A 408 -13.22 34.67 -18.88
C PHE A 408 -13.15 34.59 -17.35
N PHE A 409 -13.27 35.72 -16.65
CA PHE A 409 -13.37 35.72 -15.18
C PHE A 409 -14.61 35.01 -14.67
N GLY A 410 -15.73 35.06 -15.40
CA GLY A 410 -16.95 34.32 -15.06
C GLY A 410 -16.73 32.81 -15.10
N HIS A 411 -16.06 32.30 -16.15
CA HIS A 411 -15.77 30.87 -16.26
C HIS A 411 -14.68 30.38 -15.29
N VAL A 412 -13.62 31.17 -15.06
CA VAL A 412 -12.60 30.87 -14.05
C VAL A 412 -13.20 30.91 -12.65
N GLY A 413 -14.06 31.90 -12.38
CA GLY A 413 -14.80 32.02 -11.14
C GLY A 413 -15.72 30.82 -10.89
N GLN A 414 -16.44 30.36 -11.92
CA GLN A 414 -17.34 29.21 -11.81
C GLN A 414 -16.61 27.88 -11.63
N TYR A 415 -15.43 27.71 -12.24
CA TYR A 415 -14.58 26.52 -12.04
C TYR A 415 -14.00 26.47 -10.62
N LEU A 416 -13.43 27.58 -10.14
CA LEU A 416 -12.87 27.66 -8.78
C LEU A 416 -13.97 27.61 -7.69
N TRP A 417 -15.18 28.07 -8.01
CA TRP A 417 -16.37 27.93 -7.16
C TRP A 417 -16.71 26.46 -6.88
N VAL A 418 -16.61 25.60 -7.90
CA VAL A 418 -16.95 24.18 -7.80
C VAL A 418 -15.85 23.37 -7.10
N SER A 419 -14.58 23.75 -7.24
CA SER A 419 -13.46 22.98 -6.70
C SER A 419 -13.10 23.30 -5.25
N ASP A 420 -13.25 24.56 -4.81
CA ASP A 420 -12.73 25.05 -3.52
C ASP A 420 -13.79 25.82 -2.70
N GLY A 421 -15.07 25.68 -3.08
CA GLY A 421 -16.23 26.13 -2.30
C GLY A 421 -16.27 27.63 -2.00
N ALA A 422 -15.81 28.48 -2.93
CA ALA A 422 -15.80 29.95 -2.86
C ALA A 422 -14.98 30.60 -1.73
N HIS A 423 -14.61 29.82 -0.70
CA HIS A 423 -13.89 30.24 0.49
C HIS A 423 -12.48 30.71 0.15
N GLY A 424 -11.70 29.90 -0.57
CA GLY A 424 -10.31 30.22 -0.89
C GLY A 424 -10.15 31.53 -1.68
N ILE A 425 -11.05 31.77 -2.65
CA ILE A 425 -11.00 32.97 -3.50
C ILE A 425 -11.32 34.23 -2.72
N LEU A 426 -12.42 34.23 -1.95
CA LEU A 426 -12.83 35.41 -1.20
C LEU A 426 -11.79 35.76 -0.13
N GLN A 427 -11.24 34.76 0.56
CA GLN A 427 -10.22 34.96 1.57
C GLN A 427 -8.92 35.53 0.97
N THR A 428 -8.46 34.97 -0.16
CA THR A 428 -7.28 35.47 -0.87
C THR A 428 -7.46 36.93 -1.32
N ASN A 429 -8.65 37.27 -1.82
CA ASN A 429 -8.96 38.63 -2.23
C ASN A 429 -9.04 39.60 -1.04
N ARG A 430 -9.62 39.19 0.09
CA ARG A 430 -9.65 39.98 1.34
C ARG A 430 -8.24 40.27 1.83
N GLU A 431 -7.38 39.26 1.89
CA GLU A 431 -5.99 39.44 2.31
C GLU A 431 -5.20 40.34 1.37
N SER A 432 -5.35 40.15 0.06
CA SER A 432 -4.68 41.02 -0.93
C SER A 432 -5.13 42.47 -0.78
N PHE A 433 -6.43 42.70 -0.64
CA PHE A 433 -6.99 44.05 -0.44
C PHE A 433 -6.47 44.69 0.84
N ILE A 434 -6.46 43.96 1.97
CA ILE A 434 -5.92 44.43 3.25
C ILE A 434 -4.44 44.83 3.10
N ARG A 435 -3.62 44.00 2.44
CA ARG A 435 -2.21 44.33 2.18
C ARG A 435 -2.06 45.60 1.35
N THR A 436 -2.89 45.79 0.32
CA THR A 436 -2.89 47.01 -0.49
C THR A 436 -3.24 48.25 0.34
N VAL A 437 -4.24 48.16 1.21
CA VAL A 437 -4.62 49.28 2.10
C VAL A 437 -3.49 49.61 3.07
N ILE A 438 -2.89 48.60 3.71
CA ILE A 438 -1.75 48.80 4.63
C ILE A 438 -0.58 49.49 3.92
N ALA A 439 -0.25 49.03 2.71
CA ALA A 439 0.84 49.59 1.92
C ALA A 439 0.55 51.03 1.45
N LYS A 440 -0.67 51.31 0.97
CA LYS A 440 -1.06 52.61 0.43
C LYS A 440 -1.22 53.68 1.50
N GLU A 441 -1.75 53.31 2.66
CA GLU A 441 -1.99 54.22 3.79
C GLU A 441 -0.83 54.20 4.81
N GLN A 442 0.26 53.48 4.52
CA GLN A 442 1.49 53.39 5.32
C GLN A 442 1.22 53.05 6.80
N LEU A 443 0.36 52.05 7.02
CA LEU A 443 -0.03 51.66 8.38
C LEU A 443 1.09 50.85 9.05
N VAL A 444 1.67 51.43 10.09
CA VAL A 444 2.68 50.77 10.94
C VAL A 444 2.07 49.63 11.75
N ASP A 445 0.80 49.78 12.17
CA ASP A 445 0.01 48.77 12.86
C ASP A 445 -1.21 48.39 12.00
N GLY A 446 -1.20 47.20 11.41
CA GLY A 446 -2.27 46.64 10.58
C GLY A 446 -3.44 46.07 11.37
N THR A 447 -3.81 46.68 12.50
CA THR A 447 -4.90 46.16 13.33
C THR A 447 -6.26 46.33 12.62
N PRO A 448 -7.18 45.35 12.73
CA PRO A 448 -8.48 45.41 12.06
C PRO A 448 -9.26 46.69 12.33
N ALA A 449 -9.27 47.17 13.59
CA ALA A 449 -9.98 48.38 13.99
C ALA A 449 -9.50 49.63 13.24
N LYS A 450 -8.17 49.78 13.06
CA LYS A 450 -7.57 50.93 12.40
C LYS A 450 -7.78 50.90 10.89
N ILE A 451 -7.74 49.71 10.29
CA ILE A 451 -8.06 49.50 8.88
C ILE A 451 -9.51 49.90 8.59
N ILE A 452 -10.45 49.50 9.47
CA ILE A 452 -11.87 49.84 9.31
C ILE A 452 -12.12 51.34 9.46
N GLU A 453 -11.48 51.99 10.44
CA GLU A 453 -11.58 53.43 10.64
C GLU A 453 -11.15 54.22 9.38
N ILE A 454 -9.99 53.85 8.82
CA ILE A 454 -9.46 54.50 7.61
C ILE A 454 -10.37 54.24 6.40
N LEU A 455 -10.81 53.00 6.21
CA LEU A 455 -11.72 52.65 5.12
C LEU A 455 -13.06 53.37 5.25
N ASN A 456 -13.59 53.55 6.47
CA ASN A 456 -14.82 54.31 6.71
C ASN A 456 -14.65 55.77 6.27
N VAL A 457 -13.57 56.43 6.71
CA VAL A 457 -13.28 57.83 6.33
C VAL A 457 -13.10 57.99 4.83
N LYS A 458 -12.45 57.04 4.15
CA LYS A 458 -12.14 57.11 2.72
C LYS A 458 -13.31 56.77 1.81
N THR A 459 -14.13 55.80 2.20
CA THR A 459 -15.21 55.26 1.34
C THR A 459 -16.60 55.78 1.74
N ALA A 460 -16.73 56.44 2.90
CA ALA A 460 -18.00 56.82 3.53
C ALA A 460 -18.97 55.63 3.74
N LEU A 461 -18.45 54.40 3.74
CA LEU A 461 -19.23 53.19 4.05
C LEU A 461 -19.28 52.98 5.56
N SER A 462 -20.36 52.36 6.04
CA SER A 462 -20.53 52.10 7.47
C SER A 462 -19.49 51.10 8.00
N THR A 463 -19.03 51.31 9.23
CA THR A 463 -18.10 50.41 9.94
C THR A 463 -18.57 48.96 9.92
N HIS A 464 -19.87 48.74 10.09
CA HIS A 464 -20.49 47.41 10.05
C HIS A 464 -20.36 46.76 8.67
N LEU A 465 -20.56 47.50 7.58
CA LEU A 465 -20.42 46.97 6.22
C LEU A 465 -18.96 46.58 5.93
N ILE A 466 -18.02 47.42 6.36
CA ILE A 466 -16.58 47.16 6.17
C ILE A 466 -16.12 45.95 6.98
N GLN A 467 -16.56 45.84 8.24
CA GLN A 467 -16.31 44.67 9.09
C GLN A 467 -16.85 43.39 8.43
N ASN A 468 -18.09 43.43 7.96
CA ASN A 468 -18.74 42.31 7.30
C ASN A 468 -18.05 41.90 5.99
N ALA A 469 -17.64 42.87 5.20
CA ALA A 469 -16.92 42.65 3.95
C ALA A 469 -15.56 41.97 4.15
N LEU A 470 -14.81 42.33 5.20
CA LEU A 470 -13.41 41.94 5.37
C LEU A 470 -13.18 40.78 6.34
N TYR A 471 -13.97 40.69 7.41
CA TYR A 471 -13.62 39.84 8.56
C TYR A 471 -14.71 38.84 8.95
N ASP A 472 -15.97 39.07 8.60
CA ASP A 472 -17.03 38.12 8.97
C ASP A 472 -16.90 36.81 8.17
N SER A 473 -17.16 35.70 8.87
CA SER A 473 -17.37 34.38 8.27
C SER A 473 -18.84 34.23 7.84
N TRP A 474 -19.12 33.22 7.03
CA TRP A 474 -20.48 32.86 6.62
C TRP A 474 -20.75 31.38 6.89
N GLN A 475 -22.01 31.05 7.09
CA GLN A 475 -22.47 29.67 7.33
C GLN A 475 -23.34 29.14 6.20
N ASN A 476 -23.88 30.02 5.36
CA ASN A 476 -24.76 29.66 4.24
C ASN A 476 -24.52 30.53 3.00
N ASP A 477 -25.10 30.12 1.88
CA ASP A 477 -24.91 30.76 0.58
C ASP A 477 -25.47 32.19 0.53
N GLU A 478 -26.54 32.49 1.27
CA GLU A 478 -27.13 33.83 1.31
C GLU A 478 -26.20 34.82 2.02
N GLU A 479 -25.63 34.42 3.15
CA GLU A 479 -24.61 35.19 3.87
C GLU A 479 -23.36 35.39 3.03
N PHE A 480 -22.91 34.36 2.29
CA PHE A 480 -21.80 34.50 1.37
C PHE A 480 -22.08 35.54 0.27
N LEU A 481 -23.25 35.48 -0.37
CA LEU A 481 -23.62 36.42 -1.42
C LEU A 481 -23.73 37.85 -0.87
N TYR A 482 -24.20 38.01 0.36
CA TYR A 482 -24.26 39.28 1.05
C TYR A 482 -22.85 39.84 1.33
N ILE A 483 -21.97 39.03 1.92
CA ILE A 483 -20.60 39.40 2.25
C ILE A 483 -19.79 39.73 0.99
N SER A 484 -19.88 38.90 -0.06
CA SER A 484 -19.15 39.10 -1.31
C SER A 484 -19.61 40.36 -2.05
N ARG A 485 -20.90 40.71 -2.01
CA ARG A 485 -21.42 42.00 -2.52
C ARG A 485 -20.88 43.19 -1.71
N ASN A 486 -20.84 43.07 -0.39
CA ASN A 486 -20.27 44.12 0.47
C ASN A 486 -18.78 44.30 0.21
N PHE A 487 -18.04 43.21 0.00
CA PHE A 487 -16.62 43.25 -0.39
C PHE A 487 -16.41 43.90 -1.76
N ALA A 488 -17.17 43.50 -2.78
CA ALA A 488 -17.09 44.10 -4.11
C ALA A 488 -17.39 45.60 -4.07
N ARG A 489 -18.41 46.01 -3.29
CA ARG A 489 -18.76 47.42 -3.08
C ARG A 489 -17.63 48.18 -2.39
N LEU A 490 -17.07 47.62 -1.31
CA LEU A 490 -15.94 48.21 -0.60
C LEU A 490 -14.73 48.44 -1.53
N ALA A 491 -14.37 47.43 -2.32
CA ALA A 491 -13.26 47.52 -3.27
C ALA A 491 -13.52 48.57 -4.36
N GLN A 492 -14.77 48.71 -4.82
CA GLN A 492 -15.16 49.72 -5.80
C GLN A 492 -15.06 51.16 -5.26
N PHE A 493 -15.44 51.40 -4.01
CA PHE A 493 -15.39 52.74 -3.41
C PHE A 493 -14.00 53.15 -2.91
N TYR A 494 -13.10 52.18 -2.72
CA TYR A 494 -11.72 52.46 -2.28
C TYR A 494 -10.74 52.72 -3.44
N ASN A 495 -10.99 52.12 -4.61
CA ASN A 495 -10.27 52.43 -5.84
C ASN A 495 -10.71 53.77 -6.42
#